data_AF-B8RJ36-F1
#
_entry.id   AF-B8RJ36-F1
#
_cell.length_a   1.000
_cell.length_b   1.000
_cell.length_c   1.000
_cell.angle_alpha   90.00
_cell.angle_beta   90.00
_cell.angle_gamma   90.00
#
_symmetry.space_group_name_H-M   'P 1'
#
loop_
_entity.id
_entity.type
_entity.pdbx_description
1 polymer ?
#
loop_
_entity_poly.entity_id
_entity_poly.type
_entity_poly.pdbx_seq_one_letter_code
_entity_poly.pdbx_strand_id
1 'polypeptide(L)'
;EKWFPGLNELRENFASWDWRFGKTPRFSVQKSIVLKGQEGQQPELKIRVDVEKGLMQEISLIVPGQEPIPVVSNVVGQPYLEDCFNGILEAMKGASTENMKHAMGL
;
A
#
# COMPACT_ATOMS: atom_id res chain seq x y z
N GLU A 1 34.27 22.00 14.05
CA GLU A 1 34.30 20.55 13.74
C GLU A 1 35.51 19.78 14.33
N LYS A 2 36.34 20.36 15.23
CA LYS A 2 37.57 19.70 15.72
C LYS A 2 37.42 18.78 16.93
N TRP A 3 36.32 18.86 17.68
CA TRP A 3 36.20 18.11 18.95
C TRP A 3 35.62 16.70 18.79
N PHE A 4 34.81 16.45 17.75
CA PHE A 4 34.22 15.14 17.45
C PHE A 4 34.02 15.00 15.92
N PRO A 5 35.08 14.67 15.16
CA PRO A 5 34.95 14.44 13.73
C PRO A 5 33.99 13.27 13.48
N GLY A 6 33.11 13.40 12.47
CA GLY A 6 32.14 12.36 12.12
C GLY A 6 30.86 12.31 12.98
N LEU A 7 30.71 13.13 14.03
CA LEU A 7 29.47 13.16 14.81
C LEU A 7 28.25 13.63 13.98
N ASN A 8 28.47 14.59 13.08
CA ASN A 8 27.43 15.06 12.17
C ASN A 8 27.03 13.94 11.19
N GLU A 9 27.99 13.24 10.61
CA GLU A 9 27.75 12.09 9.72
C GLU A 9 26.98 10.97 10.44
N LEU A 10 27.35 10.65 11.69
CA LEU A 10 26.62 9.67 12.50
C LEU A 10 25.18 10.12 12.78
N ARG A 11 24.99 11.41 13.10
CA ARG A 11 23.65 11.97 13.32
C ARG A 11 22.81 11.90 12.05
N GLU A 12 23.38 12.28 10.90
CA GLU A 12 22.70 12.22 9.61
C GLU A 12 22.34 10.78 9.25
N ASN A 13 23.27 9.83 9.43
CA ASN A 13 23.00 8.42 9.22
C ASN A 13 21.89 7.91 10.15
N PHE A 14 21.93 8.22 11.44
CA PHE A 14 20.88 7.81 12.37
C PHE A 14 19.53 8.48 12.13
N ALA A 15 19.53 9.66 11.51
CA ALA A 15 18.32 10.36 11.07
C ALA A 15 17.78 9.84 9.72
N SER A 16 18.60 9.13 8.94
CA SER A 16 18.24 8.63 7.61
C SER A 16 17.09 7.61 7.65
N TRP A 17 16.37 7.52 6.53
CA TRP A 17 15.33 6.52 6.35
C TRP A 17 15.87 5.10 6.46
N ASP A 18 17.00 4.83 5.80
CA ASP A 18 17.64 3.50 5.78
C ASP A 18 17.94 2.99 7.19
N TRP A 19 18.35 3.90 8.08
CA TRP A 19 18.59 3.56 9.48
C TRP A 19 17.30 3.37 10.28
N ARG A 20 16.37 4.31 10.19
CA ARG A 20 15.17 4.35 11.04
C ARG A 20 14.13 3.30 10.64
N PHE A 21 13.97 3.07 9.34
CA PHE A 21 12.89 2.25 8.77
C PHE A 21 13.37 1.27 7.70
N GLY A 22 14.51 1.53 7.05
CA GLY A 22 15.03 0.66 5.99
C GLY A 22 15.35 -0.77 6.45
N LYS A 23 15.50 -0.98 7.76
CA LYS A 23 15.67 -2.31 8.37
C LYS A 23 14.36 -3.02 8.72
N THR A 24 13.21 -2.41 8.43
CA THR A 24 11.90 -3.03 8.65
C THR A 24 11.82 -4.31 7.79
N PRO A 25 11.56 -5.49 8.39
CA PRO A 25 11.38 -6.72 7.63
C PRO A 25 10.30 -6.55 6.57
N ARG A 26 10.41 -7.29 5.46
CA ARG A 26 9.36 -7.31 4.45
C ARG A 26 8.07 -7.87 5.06
N PHE A 27 6.95 -7.20 4.82
CA PHE A 27 5.63 -7.66 5.23
C PHE A 27 4.57 -7.29 4.20
N SER A 28 3.39 -7.88 4.33
CA SER A 28 2.23 -7.57 3.50
C SER A 28 1.03 -7.24 4.39
N VAL A 29 0.27 -6.23 4.02
CA VAL A 29 -0.97 -5.84 4.70
C VAL A 29 -2.14 -6.16 3.79
N GLN A 30 -3.17 -6.78 4.34
CA GLN A 30 -4.39 -7.10 3.61
C GLN A 30 -5.61 -6.57 4.37
N LYS A 31 -6.52 -5.89 3.67
CA LYS A 31 -7.86 -5.59 4.21
C LYS A 31 -8.94 -5.96 3.19
N SER A 32 -10.01 -6.57 3.69
CA SER A 32 -11.19 -6.85 2.88
C SER A 32 -11.95 -5.55 2.59
N ILE A 33 -12.43 -5.42 1.36
CA ILE A 33 -13.41 -4.42 0.94
C ILE A 33 -14.67 -5.14 0.47
N VAL A 34 -15.80 -4.63 0.93
CA VAL A 34 -17.12 -5.04 0.44
C VAL A 34 -17.59 -3.96 -0.51
N LEU A 35 -17.69 -4.27 -1.79
CA LEU A 35 -18.24 -3.34 -2.76
C LEU A 35 -19.76 -3.28 -2.62
N LYS A 36 -20.31 -2.07 -2.57
CA LYS A 36 -21.77 -1.87 -2.63
C LYS A 36 -22.24 -2.12 -4.06
N GLY A 37 -22.64 -3.36 -4.37
CA GLY A 37 -23.29 -3.72 -5.62
C GLY A 37 -24.78 -3.30 -5.64
N GLN A 38 -25.36 -3.21 -6.84
CA GLN A 38 -26.83 -3.27 -6.99
C GLN A 38 -27.32 -4.69 -6.71
N GLU A 39 -28.41 -4.80 -5.95
CA GLU A 39 -29.19 -6.00 -5.59
C GLU A 39 -28.42 -7.33 -5.40
N GLY A 40 -28.13 -7.65 -4.13
CA GLY A 40 -27.90 -9.04 -3.69
C GLY A 40 -26.50 -9.62 -3.84
N GLN A 41 -25.63 -9.05 -4.68
CA GLN A 41 -24.22 -9.47 -4.80
C GLN A 41 -23.27 -8.42 -4.22
N GLN A 42 -22.68 -8.75 -3.06
CA GLN A 42 -21.60 -8.00 -2.42
C GLN A 42 -20.30 -8.77 -2.60
N PRO A 43 -19.58 -8.61 -3.73
CA PRO A 43 -18.31 -9.30 -3.91
C PRO A 43 -17.31 -8.82 -2.84
N GLU A 44 -16.81 -9.76 -2.04
CA GLU A 44 -15.70 -9.51 -1.12
C GLU A 44 -14.40 -9.52 -1.91
N LEU A 45 -13.73 -8.37 -1.97
CA LEU A 45 -12.40 -8.24 -2.54
C LEU A 45 -11.40 -7.96 -1.41
N LYS A 46 -10.12 -8.18 -1.65
CA LYS A 46 -9.07 -7.79 -0.70
C LYS A 46 -8.05 -6.90 -1.38
N ILE A 47 -7.65 -5.83 -0.70
CA ILE A 47 -6.50 -5.05 -1.12
C ILE A 47 -5.29 -5.58 -0.36
N ARG A 48 -4.23 -5.89 -1.09
CA ARG A 48 -2.92 -6.26 -0.56
C ARG A 48 -1.93 -5.14 -0.87
N VAL A 49 -1.12 -4.78 0.13
CA VAL A 49 0.02 -3.87 -0.03
C VAL A 49 1.26 -4.59 0.48
N ASP A 50 2.26 -4.73 -0.37
CA ASP A 50 3.56 -5.26 -0.02
C ASP A 50 4.50 -4.12 0.38
N VAL A 51 5.11 -4.25 1.56
CA VAL A 51 5.98 -3.24 2.16
C VAL A 51 7.38 -3.81 2.31
N GLU A 52 8.37 -3.06 1.82
CA GLU A 52 9.79 -3.40 1.92
C GLU A 52 10.57 -2.17 2.38
N LYS A 53 11.48 -2.32 3.34
CA LYS A 53 12.27 -1.19 3.90
C LYS A 53 11.38 -0.04 4.40
N GLY A 54 10.18 -0.36 4.87
CA GLY A 54 9.16 0.59 5.31
C GLY A 54 8.44 1.35 4.19
N LEU A 55 8.72 1.06 2.92
CA LEU A 55 8.12 1.70 1.75
C LEU A 55 7.12 0.76 1.08
N MET A 56 6.02 1.32 0.56
CA MET A 56 5.03 0.57 -0.20
C MET A 56 5.59 0.24 -1.59
N GLN A 57 5.77 -1.03 -1.91
CA GLN A 57 6.38 -1.45 -3.18
C GLN A 57 5.35 -1.86 -4.22
N GLU A 58 4.32 -2.57 -3.80
CA GLU A 58 3.30 -3.11 -4.70
C GLU A 58 1.93 -3.07 -4.03
N ILE A 59 0.93 -2.74 -4.82
CA ILE A 59 -0.48 -2.74 -4.41
C ILE A 59 -1.21 -3.66 -5.37
N SER A 60 -1.94 -4.63 -4.84
CA SER A 60 -2.71 -5.59 -5.64
C SER A 60 -4.12 -5.77 -5.10
N LEU A 61 -5.06 -5.97 -6.02
CA LEU A 61 -6.43 -6.34 -5.75
C LEU A 61 -6.56 -7.86 -5.89
N ILE A 62 -7.02 -8.50 -4.84
CA ILE A 62 -7.28 -9.93 -4.78
C ILE A 62 -8.77 -10.13 -4.94
N VAL A 63 -9.14 -10.75 -6.05
CA VAL A 63 -10.51 -11.11 -6.40
C VAL A 63 -10.63 -12.63 -6.30
N PRO A 64 -11.63 -13.17 -5.59
CA PRO A 64 -11.80 -14.63 -5.51
C PRO A 64 -11.87 -15.27 -6.90
N GLY A 65 -11.03 -16.27 -7.14
CA GLY A 65 -11.00 -17.02 -8.41
C GLY A 65 -10.17 -16.38 -9.53
N GLN A 66 -9.50 -15.25 -9.28
CA GLN A 66 -8.60 -14.60 -10.25
C GLN A 66 -7.18 -14.44 -9.68
N GLU A 67 -6.21 -14.23 -10.56
CA GLU A 67 -4.87 -13.83 -10.15
C GLU A 67 -4.88 -12.41 -9.55
N PRO A 68 -3.95 -12.08 -8.63
CA PRO A 68 -3.84 -10.73 -8.09
C PRO A 68 -3.66 -9.69 -9.19
N ILE A 69 -4.53 -8.67 -9.19
CA ILE A 69 -4.52 -7.61 -10.21
C ILE A 69 -3.68 -6.45 -9.66
N PRO A 70 -2.57 -6.06 -10.31
CA PRO A 70 -1.75 -4.95 -9.86
C PRO A 70 -2.51 -3.62 -9.99
N VAL A 71 -2.39 -2.77 -8.98
CA VAL A 71 -3.02 -1.45 -8.94
C VAL A 71 -1.94 -0.38 -9.08
N VAL A 72 -2.06 0.44 -10.11
CA VAL A 72 -1.21 1.62 -10.26
C VAL A 72 -1.67 2.68 -9.27
N SER A 73 -0.77 3.10 -8.39
CA SER A 73 -1.03 4.15 -7.42
C SER A 73 0.18 5.05 -7.27
N ASN A 74 -0.08 6.34 -7.03
CA ASN A 74 0.94 7.34 -6.75
C ASN A 74 1.59 7.17 -5.38
N VAL A 75 1.08 6.29 -4.53
CA VAL A 75 1.64 6.00 -3.20
C VAL A 75 2.73 4.93 -3.22
N VAL A 76 2.96 4.28 -4.37
CA VAL A 76 4.11 3.38 -4.53
C VAL A 76 5.41 4.17 -4.32
N GLY A 77 6.32 3.60 -3.54
CA GLY A 77 7.56 4.22 -3.09
C GLY A 77 7.39 5.17 -1.90
N GLN A 78 6.17 5.41 -1.42
CA GLN A 78 5.95 6.24 -0.23
C GLN A 78 6.07 5.40 1.06
N PRO A 79 6.43 6.04 2.20
CA PRO A 79 6.34 5.43 3.53
C PRO A 79 5.01 4.74 3.78
N TYR A 80 5.04 3.51 4.28
CA TYR A 80 3.82 2.87 4.75
C TYR A 80 3.27 3.62 5.98
N LEU A 81 2.10 4.22 5.81
CA LEU A 81 1.28 4.81 6.87
C LEU A 81 -0.12 4.22 6.77
N GLU A 82 -0.74 3.93 7.90
CA GLU A 82 -2.10 3.36 7.90
C GLU A 82 -3.11 4.28 7.19
N ASP A 83 -2.91 5.60 7.29
CA ASP A 83 -3.75 6.59 6.60
C ASP A 83 -3.64 6.50 5.07
N CYS A 84 -2.45 6.21 4.53
CA CYS A 84 -2.29 5.98 3.09
C CYS A 84 -3.09 4.75 2.65
N PHE A 85 -3.08 3.69 3.47
CA PHE A 85 -3.86 2.49 3.20
C PHE A 85 -5.38 2.78 3.23
N ASN A 86 -5.84 3.58 4.19
CA ASN A 86 -7.24 4.02 4.24
C ASN A 86 -7.62 4.87 3.02
N GLY A 87 -6.72 5.73 2.54
CA GLY A 87 -6.92 6.49 1.30
C GLY A 87 -7.11 5.59 0.07
N ILE A 88 -6.31 4.53 -0.08
CA ILE A 88 -6.47 3.54 -1.15
C ILE A 88 -7.83 2.84 -1.03
N LEU A 89 -8.21 2.43 0.19
CA LEU A 89 -9.50 1.77 0.42
C LEU A 89 -10.69 2.66 0.04
N GLU A 90 -10.68 3.93 0.44
CA GLU A 90 -11.77 4.85 0.13
C GLU A 90 -11.82 5.17 -1.37
N ALA A 91 -10.67 5.34 -2.04
CA ALA A 91 -10.62 5.50 -3.48
C ALA A 91 -11.23 4.29 -4.22
N MET A 92 -10.95 3.07 -3.76
CA MET A 92 -11.51 1.85 -4.35
C MET A 92 -13.00 1.67 -4.07
N LYS A 93 -13.49 2.08 -2.89
CA LYS A 93 -14.94 2.09 -2.60
C LYS A 93 -15.69 3.14 -3.42
N GLY A 94 -15.06 4.27 -3.72
CA GLY A 94 -15.62 5.37 -4.50
C GLY A 94 -15.62 5.14 -6.01
N ALA A 95 -14.73 4.27 -6.52
CA ALA A 95 -14.79 3.82 -7.91
C ALA A 95 -16.06 2.98 -8.12
N SER A 96 -17.00 3.50 -8.92
CA SER A 96 -18.29 2.84 -9.21
C SER A 96 -18.08 1.36 -9.59
N THR A 97 -18.92 0.49 -9.02
CA THR A 97 -18.95 -0.95 -9.31
C THR A 97 -19.14 -1.23 -10.79
N GLU A 98 -19.79 -0.33 -11.53
CA GLU A 98 -20.03 -0.43 -12.97
C GLU A 98 -18.74 -0.26 -13.79
N ASN A 99 -17.86 0.66 -13.39
CA ASN A 99 -16.55 0.85 -14.03
C ASN A 99 -15.59 -0.28 -13.70
N MET A 100 -15.64 -0.81 -12.46
CA MET A 100 -14.83 -1.96 -12.06
C MET A 100 -15.30 -3.25 -12.74
N LYS A 101 -16.60 -3.51 -12.82
CA LYS A 101 -17.16 -4.68 -13.54
C LYS A 101 -16.76 -4.67 -15.01
N HIS A 102 -16.98 -3.55 -15.71
CA HIS A 102 -16.56 -3.40 -17.10
C HIS A 102 -15.04 -3.55 -17.30
N ALA A 103 -14.21 -3.03 -16.38
CA ALA A 103 -12.75 -3.17 -16.46
C ALA A 103 -12.26 -4.58 -16.12
N MET A 104 -13.00 -5.31 -15.29
CA MET A 104 -12.70 -6.69 -14.88
C MET A 104 -13.31 -7.74 -15.81
N GLY A 105 -14.06 -7.34 -16.84
CA GLY A 105 -14.73 -8.25 -17.78
C GLY A 105 -15.92 -9.00 -17.17
N LEU A 106 -16.53 -8.46 -16.11
CA LEU A 106 -17.71 -8.99 -15.42
C LEU A 106 -18.99 -8.25 -15.82
#